data_AF-A0A2W5X2X7-F1
#
_entry.id   AF-A0A2W5X2X7-F1
#
_cell.length_a   1.000
_cell.length_b   1.000
_cell.length_c   1.000
_cell.angle_alpha   90.00
_cell.angle_beta   90.00
_cell.angle_gamma   90.00
#
_symmetry.space_group_name_H-M   'P 1'
#
loop_
_entity.id
_entity.type
_entity.pdbx_description
1 polymer ?
#
loop_
_entity_poly.entity_id
_entity_poly.type
_entity_poly.pdbx_seq_one_letter_code
_entity_poly.pdbx_strand_id
1 'polypeptide(L)'
;MSTTEFDHVDRQLIQAHIASGQPRYSIVLKLAGGAFIRSWASERDEAMTRHVMAVGEAGMISVVTFDHLSLQTLAADFPPDGKTAEQLKVECDELIDQMFERWLAAETVH
;
A
#
# COMPACT_ATOMS: atom_id res chain seq x y z
N MET A 1 26.79 -17.42 2.08
CA MET A 1 25.42 -16.92 2.29
C MET A 1 24.97 -16.35 0.96
N SER A 2 24.04 -17.03 0.27
CA SER A 2 23.48 -16.56 -0.99
C SER A 2 22.49 -15.46 -0.64
N THR A 3 22.78 -14.22 -1.03
CA THR A 3 21.77 -13.16 -1.10
C THR A 3 20.71 -13.61 -2.10
N THR A 4 19.55 -14.01 -1.60
CA THR A 4 18.37 -14.22 -2.44
C THR A 4 17.93 -12.85 -2.95
N GLU A 5 18.49 -12.43 -4.08
CA GLU A 5 17.99 -11.27 -4.81
C GLU A 5 16.68 -11.69 -5.50
N PHE A 6 15.56 -11.27 -4.91
CA PHE A 6 14.25 -11.42 -5.50
C PHE A 6 14.05 -10.34 -6.57
N ASP A 7 14.61 -10.55 -7.77
CA ASP A 7 14.26 -9.74 -8.94
C ASP A 7 12.90 -10.22 -9.48
N HIS A 8 11.81 -9.78 -8.84
CA HIS A 8 10.44 -10.23 -9.13
C HIS A 8 9.55 -9.13 -9.70
N VAL A 9 10.12 -8.18 -10.44
CA VAL A 9 9.31 -7.41 -11.38
C VAL A 9 9.27 -8.18 -12.69
N ASP A 10 8.61 -9.35 -12.67
CA ASP A 10 8.40 -10.11 -13.89
C ASP A 10 7.55 -9.26 -14.85
N ARG A 11 8.21 -8.74 -15.89
CA ARG A 11 7.55 -7.92 -16.92
C ARG A 11 6.39 -8.68 -17.56
N GLN A 12 6.41 -10.02 -17.58
CA GLN A 12 5.30 -10.82 -18.09
C GLN A 12 4.08 -10.75 -17.17
N LEU A 13 4.28 -10.79 -15.85
CA LEU A 13 3.23 -10.58 -14.84
C LEU A 13 2.60 -9.18 -14.97
N ILE A 14 3.41 -8.14 -15.18
CA ILE A 14 2.92 -6.78 -15.43
C ILE A 14 2.07 -6.73 -16.71
N GLN A 15 2.56 -7.29 -17.80
CA GLN A 15 1.84 -7.30 -19.07
C GLN A 15 0.54 -8.12 -18.99
N ALA A 16 0.55 -9.25 -18.29
CA ALA A 16 -0.64 -10.08 -18.05
C ALA A 16 -1.70 -9.34 -17.22
N HIS A 17 -1.28 -8.62 -16.18
CA HIS A 17 -2.20 -7.82 -15.37
C HIS A 17 -2.79 -6.64 -16.14
N ILE A 18 -1.96 -5.92 -16.90
CA ILE A 18 -2.44 -4.85 -17.81
C ILE A 18 -3.45 -5.43 -18.81
N ALA A 19 -3.16 -6.60 -19.39
CA ALA A 19 -4.07 -7.28 -20.32
C ALA A 19 -5.38 -7.77 -19.66
N SER A 20 -5.38 -8.00 -18.35
CA SER A 20 -6.59 -8.38 -17.59
C SER A 20 -7.59 -7.23 -17.43
N GLY A 21 -7.15 -5.98 -17.66
CA GLY A 21 -7.96 -4.77 -17.45
C GLY A 21 -8.21 -4.44 -15.98
N GLN A 22 -7.65 -5.21 -15.04
CA GLN A 22 -7.74 -4.93 -13.62
C GLN A 22 -6.79 -3.79 -13.23
N PRO A 23 -7.19 -2.90 -12.31
CA PRO A 23 -6.32 -1.83 -11.85
C PRO A 23 -5.09 -2.40 -11.12
N ARG A 24 -3.92 -1.79 -11.35
CA ARG A 24 -2.66 -2.19 -10.73
C ARG A 24 -2.43 -1.53 -9.37
N TYR A 25 -2.97 -0.33 -9.18
CA TYR A 25 -2.85 0.43 -7.96
C TYR A 25 -4.21 0.65 -7.33
N SER A 26 -4.22 0.67 -6.01
CA SER A 26 -5.38 1.04 -5.22
C SER A 26 -5.01 2.13 -4.25
N ILE A 27 -5.94 3.06 -4.05
CA ILE A 27 -5.80 4.21 -3.18
C ILE A 27 -7.00 4.16 -2.22
N VAL A 28 -6.74 4.02 -0.93
CA VAL A 28 -7.74 3.99 0.14
C VAL A 28 -7.67 5.29 0.91
N LEU A 29 -8.77 6.04 0.92
CA LEU A 29 -8.91 7.32 1.61
C LEU A 29 -9.84 7.13 2.80
N LYS A 30 -9.45 7.58 3.99
CA LYS A 30 -10.29 7.55 5.20
C LYS A 30 -10.64 8.97 5.62
N LEU A 31 -11.93 9.22 5.83
CA LEU A 31 -12.47 10.53 6.17
C LEU A 31 -12.68 10.68 7.69
N ALA A 32 -12.55 11.91 8.20
CA ALA A 32 -12.78 12.31 9.60
C ALA A 32 -14.13 11.81 10.16
N GLY A 33 -15.15 11.73 9.30
CA GLY A 33 -16.49 11.24 9.65
C GLY A 33 -16.65 9.72 9.65
N GLY A 34 -15.57 8.94 9.53
CA GLY A 34 -15.61 7.46 9.56
C GLY A 34 -15.95 6.78 8.23
N ALA A 35 -16.16 7.53 7.15
CA ALA A 35 -16.35 7.00 5.80
C ALA A 35 -15.00 6.70 5.12
N PHE A 36 -15.01 5.85 4.08
CA PHE A 36 -13.83 5.62 3.24
C PHE A 36 -14.17 5.68 1.75
N ILE A 37 -13.20 6.11 0.94
CA ILE A 37 -13.27 6.12 -0.52
C ILE A 37 -12.17 5.20 -1.04
N ARG A 38 -12.48 4.35 -2.01
CA ARG A 38 -11.48 3.54 -2.72
C ARG A 38 -11.41 3.99 -4.17
N SER A 39 -10.21 4.36 -4.60
CA SER A 39 -9.87 4.76 -5.98
C SER A 39 -8.84 3.78 -6.55
N TRP A 40 -8.78 3.70 -7.87
CA TRP A 40 -7.94 2.74 -8.59
C TRP A 40 -7.21 3.42 -9.75
N ALA A 41 -5.99 2.98 -10.03
CA ALA A 41 -5.19 3.46 -11.15
C ALA A 41 -4.41 2.29 -11.79
N SER A 42 -4.10 2.41 -13.07
CA SER A 42 -3.27 1.41 -13.77
C SER A 42 -1.80 1.82 -13.78
N GLU A 43 -1.53 3.12 -13.74
CA GLU A 43 -0.19 3.69 -13.80
C GLU A 43 0.29 4.24 -12.46
N ARG A 44 1.58 4.11 -12.21
CA ARG A 44 2.21 4.55 -10.94
C ARG A 44 2.11 6.05 -10.75
N ASP A 45 2.47 6.82 -11.78
CA ASP A 45 2.51 8.29 -11.68
C ASP A 45 1.12 8.87 -11.46
N GLU A 46 0.10 8.25 -12.06
CA GLU A 46 -1.30 8.58 -11.80
C GLU A 46 -1.67 8.28 -10.34
N ALA A 47 -1.34 7.08 -9.84
CA ALA A 47 -1.63 6.69 -8.47
C ALA A 47 -0.97 7.63 -7.44
N MET A 48 0.29 7.99 -7.67
CA MET A 48 1.05 8.89 -6.80
C MET A 48 0.55 10.33 -6.87
N THR A 49 0.15 10.82 -8.05
CA THR A 49 -0.46 12.15 -8.18
C THR A 49 -1.75 12.24 -7.37
N ARG A 50 -2.61 11.22 -7.47
CA ARG A 50 -3.85 11.15 -6.69
C ARG A 50 -3.59 11.06 -5.19
N HIS A 51 -2.57 10.29 -4.78
CA HIS A 51 -2.15 10.21 -3.38
C HIS A 51 -1.80 11.60 -2.84
N VAL A 52 -0.91 12.33 -3.52
CA VAL A 52 -0.47 13.67 -3.09
C VAL A 52 -1.63 14.66 -3.03
N MET A 53 -2.54 14.61 -4.00
CA MET A 53 -3.75 15.44 -3.97
C MET A 53 -4.61 15.15 -2.74
N ALA A 54 -4.86 13.86 -2.44
CA ALA A 54 -5.70 13.45 -1.33
C ALA A 54 -5.11 13.82 0.05
N VAL A 55 -3.79 13.80 0.19
CA VAL A 55 -3.09 14.25 1.42
C VAL A 55 -3.39 15.73 1.71
N GLY A 56 -3.59 16.55 0.67
CA GLY A 56 -3.94 17.96 0.81
C GLY A 56 -5.42 18.24 1.12
N GLU A 57 -6.29 17.22 1.14
CA GLU A 57 -7.73 17.42 1.33
C GLU A 57 -8.11 17.59 2.80
N ALA A 58 -8.87 18.66 3.07
CA ALA A 58 -9.41 18.90 4.40
C ALA A 58 -10.37 17.78 4.82
N GLY A 59 -10.09 17.13 5.97
CA GLY A 59 -10.92 16.08 6.53
C GLY A 59 -10.50 14.65 6.16
N MET A 60 -9.35 14.46 5.50
CA MET A 60 -8.70 13.15 5.40
C MET A 60 -8.00 12.79 6.71
N ILE A 61 -8.12 11.53 7.16
CA ILE A 61 -7.40 10.91 8.31
C ILE A 61 -6.34 9.91 7.84
N SER A 62 -6.46 9.38 6.63
CA SER A 62 -5.37 8.56 6.09
C SER A 62 -5.52 8.38 4.59
N VAL A 63 -4.39 8.34 3.90
CA VAL A 63 -4.31 7.99 2.48
C VAL A 63 -3.32 6.84 2.34
N VAL A 64 -3.76 5.69 1.82
CA VAL A 64 -2.90 4.53 1.60
C VAL A 64 -2.93 4.15 0.12
N THR A 65 -1.76 4.02 -0.51
CA THR A 65 -1.62 3.60 -1.90
C THR A 65 -0.72 2.37 -2.01
N PHE A 66 -1.20 1.34 -2.72
CA PHE A 66 -0.50 0.07 -2.86
C PHE A 66 -0.53 -0.45 -4.29
N ASP A 67 0.55 -1.15 -4.69
CA ASP A 67 0.70 -1.86 -5.96
C ASP A 67 0.32 -3.34 -5.78
N HIS A 68 -0.63 -3.82 -6.58
CA HIS A 68 -1.16 -5.19 -6.52
C HIS A 68 -0.21 -6.26 -7.04
N LEU A 69 0.80 -5.88 -7.82
CA LEU A 69 1.68 -6.84 -8.50
C LEU A 69 3.02 -7.02 -7.80
N SER A 70 3.49 -5.98 -7.11
CA SER A 70 4.73 -6.02 -6.38
C SER A 70 4.68 -5.06 -5.21
N LEU A 71 4.92 -5.55 -4.00
CA LEU A 71 5.00 -4.72 -2.80
C LEU A 71 6.35 -3.97 -2.72
N GLN A 72 6.74 -3.26 -3.78
CA GLN A 72 7.92 -2.38 -3.80
C GLN A 72 7.59 -0.95 -3.39
N THR A 73 6.31 -0.57 -3.44
CA THR A 73 5.85 0.77 -3.10
C THR A 73 4.58 0.67 -2.28
N LEU A 74 4.69 1.03 -0.99
CA LEU A 74 3.56 1.31 -0.11
C LEU A 74 3.71 2.77 0.33
N ALA A 75 2.77 3.61 -0.08
CA ALA A 75 2.71 5.00 0.38
C ALA A 75 1.55 5.12 1.36
N ALA A 76 1.83 5.61 2.57
CA ALA A 76 0.83 5.85 3.58
C ALA A 76 1.05 7.23 4.19
N ASP A 77 -0.01 8.01 4.27
CA ASP A 77 -0.06 9.27 4.99
C ASP A 77 -1.10 9.16 6.10
N PHE A 78 -0.68 9.50 7.31
CA PHE A 78 -1.54 9.61 8.49
C PHE A 78 -1.34 11.03 9.03
N PRO A 79 -2.35 11.91 8.92
CA PRO A 79 -2.30 13.22 9.53
C PRO A 79 -2.01 13.08 11.03
N PRO A 80 -1.28 14.03 11.62
CA PRO A 80 -0.89 13.98 13.02
C PRO A 80 -2.10 14.21 13.93
N ASP A 81 -2.90 13.17 14.16
CA ASP A 81 -3.93 13.13 15.22
C ASP A 81 -3.27 12.78 16.55
N GLY A 82 -2.39 13.69 17.03
CA GLY A 82 -1.74 13.58 18.34
C GLY A 82 -0.65 12.53 18.47
N LYS A 83 -0.24 11.88 17.38
CA LYS A 83 0.91 10.96 17.33
C LYS A 83 2.09 11.57 16.59
N THR A 84 3.31 11.29 17.06
CA THR A 84 4.53 11.66 16.34
C THR A 84 4.79 10.69 15.19
N ALA A 85 5.62 11.11 14.22
CA ALA A 85 6.05 10.25 13.11
C ALA A 85 6.70 8.94 13.61
N GLU A 86 7.44 8.99 14.73
CA GLU A 86 8.07 7.83 15.35
C GLU A 86 7.04 6.84 15.92
N GLN A 87 5.97 7.33 16.56
CA GLN A 87 4.90 6.47 17.07
C GLN A 87 4.16 5.77 15.93
N LEU A 88 3.87 6.51 14.85
CA LEU A 88 3.27 5.94 13.65
C LEU A 88 4.18 4.90 13.01
N LYS A 89 5.49 5.15 12.97
CA LYS A 89 6.47 4.18 12.45
C LYS A 89 6.44 2.88 13.25
N VAL A 90 6.51 2.95 14.59
CA VAL A 90 6.48 1.76 15.45
C VAL A 90 5.20 0.95 15.23
N GLU A 91 4.04 1.61 15.17
CA GLU A 91 2.76 0.93 14.91
C GLU A 91 2.71 0.27 13.53
N CYS A 92 3.29 0.91 12.50
CA CYS A 92 3.40 0.32 11.17
C CYS A 92 4.30 -0.91 11.16
N ASP A 93 5.46 -0.83 11.82
CA ASP A 93 6.41 -1.94 11.94
C ASP A 93 5.73 -3.14 12.66
N GLU A 94 5.02 -2.90 13.76
CA GLU A 94 4.26 -3.93 14.49
C GLU A 94 3.16 -4.61 13.63
N LEU A 95 2.46 -3.83 12.79
CA LEU A 95 1.45 -4.37 11.89
C LEU A 95 2.08 -5.22 10.77
N ILE A 96 3.22 -4.79 10.23
CA ILE A 96 3.98 -5.54 9.23
C ILE A 96 4.45 -6.87 9.82
N ASP A 97 5.01 -6.86 11.04
CA ASP A 97 5.45 -8.07 11.73
C ASP A 97 4.28 -9.04 11.94
N GLN A 98 3.13 -8.56 12.41
CA GLN A 98 1.92 -9.38 12.55
C GLN A 98 1.43 -9.97 11.22
N MET A 99 1.51 -9.21 10.11
CA MET A 99 1.17 -9.72 8.79
C MET A 99 2.13 -10.83 8.37
N PHE A 100 3.42 -10.66 8.61
CA PHE A 100 4.45 -11.65 8.26
C PHE A 100 4.30 -12.94 9.08
N GLU A 101 4.04 -12.83 10.39
CA GLU A 101 3.76 -13.98 11.25
C GLU A 101 2.54 -14.76 10.79
N ARG A 102 1.44 -14.07 10.43
CA ARG A 102 0.23 -14.72 9.89
C ARG A 102 0.50 -15.44 8.57
N TRP A 103 1.31 -14.86 7.70
CA TRP A 103 1.71 -15.48 6.44
C TRP A 103 2.58 -16.72 6.67
N LEU A 104 3.62 -16.64 7.50
CA LEU A 104 4.44 -17.78 7.89
C LEU A 104 3.60 -18.92 8.49
N ALA A 105 2.65 -18.58 9.35
CA ALA A 105 1.71 -19.54 9.93
C ALA A 105 0.80 -20.18 8.86
N ALA A 106 0.41 -19.44 7.82
CA ALA A 106 -0.38 -19.98 6.72
C ALA A 106 0.45 -20.91 5.81
N GLU A 107 1.71 -20.59 5.54
CA GLU A 107 2.59 -21.44 4.72
C GLU A 107 3.00 -22.73 5.43
N THR A 108 3.16 -22.70 6.75
CA THR A 108 3.52 -23.89 7.55
C THR A 108 2.37 -24.88 7.76
N VAL A 109 1.15 -24.52 7.37
CA VAL A 109 -0.05 -25.38 7.44
C VAL A 109 -0.31 -26.12 6.11
N HIS A 110 0.47 -25.83 5.06
CA HIS A 110 0.45 -26.51 3.76
C HIS A 110 1.63 -27.46 3.58
#